data_AF-A0A933CZ73-F1
#
_entry.id   AF-A0A933CZ73-F1
#
_cell.length_a   1.000
_cell.length_b   1.000
_cell.length_c   1.000
_cell.angle_alpha   90.00
_cell.angle_beta   90.00
_cell.angle_gamma   90.00
#
_symmetry.space_group_name_H-M   'P 1'
#
loop_
_entity.id
_entity.type
_entity.pdbx_description
1 polymer ?
#
loop_
_entity_poly.entity_id
_entity_poly.type
_entity_poly.pdbx_seq_one_letter_code
_entity_poly.pdbx_strand_id
1 'polypeptide(L)'
;MKLDYTWEEVERWRHGVHHRGATTLIKNKNQALRFINRVGYCFAFKSDSVELPSLWQAVTGFGLPPGHAHHPRKYYLSYAWEIRDILPEAGAIYYGKVIRGRPSVVSLEFLPYFYALTERSGLKGDYQTEYTRGRLSGTAKSIMDVLSKRSPQPTKELKHILSRNGKSDGVGFDKAIDELQTRMFVTKVLEQGRSHDAE
;
A
#
# COMPACT_ATOMS: atom_id res chain seq x y z
N MET A 1 -12.56 22.41 -24.12
CA MET A 1 -12.73 21.04 -24.66
C MET A 1 -13.84 20.38 -23.86
N LYS A 2 -15.05 20.23 -24.42
CA LYS A 2 -16.09 19.41 -23.79
C LYS A 2 -15.78 17.95 -24.15
N LEU A 3 -15.51 17.13 -23.15
CA LEU A 3 -15.36 15.70 -23.31
C LEU A 3 -16.78 15.11 -23.28
N ASP A 4 -17.35 14.86 -24.46
CA ASP A 4 -18.66 14.21 -24.60
C ASP A 4 -18.45 12.68 -24.52
N TYR A 5 -18.28 12.17 -23.30
CA TYR A 5 -18.33 10.72 -23.05
C TYR A 5 -19.64 10.35 -22.37
N THR A 6 -20.28 9.30 -22.87
CA THR A 6 -21.38 8.65 -22.16
C THR A 6 -20.86 7.91 -20.93
N TRP A 7 -21.73 7.71 -19.93
CA TRP A 7 -21.38 6.90 -18.75
C TRP A 7 -20.98 5.47 -19.12
N GLU A 8 -21.58 4.90 -20.16
CA GLU A 8 -21.23 3.56 -20.66
C GLU A 8 -19.81 3.51 -21.23
N GLU A 9 -19.37 4.55 -21.94
CA GLU A 9 -18.01 4.66 -22.46
C GLU A 9 -16.99 4.82 -21.33
N VAL A 10 -17.31 5.62 -20.32
CA VAL A 10 -16.49 5.76 -19.11
C VAL A 10 -16.36 4.42 -18.39
N GLU A 11 -17.46 3.68 -18.20
CA GLU A 11 -17.42 2.36 -17.57
C GLU A 11 -16.66 1.34 -18.42
N ARG A 12 -16.84 1.33 -19.74
CA ARG A 12 -16.07 0.45 -20.63
C ARG A 12 -14.57 0.73 -20.54
N TRP A 13 -14.19 2.00 -20.50
CA TRP A 13 -12.79 2.39 -20.30
C TRP A 13 -12.27 1.93 -18.94
N ARG A 14 -13.03 2.14 -17.85
CA ARG A 14 -12.69 1.66 -16.50
C ARG A 14 -12.56 0.14 -16.47
N HIS A 15 -13.43 -0.60 -17.14
CA HIS A 15 -13.35 -2.06 -17.20
C HIS A 15 -12.01 -2.54 -17.78
N GLY A 16 -11.54 -1.89 -18.85
CA GLY A 16 -10.24 -2.17 -19.45
C GLY A 16 -9.07 -1.77 -18.55
N VAL A 17 -9.05 -0.52 -18.08
CA VAL A 17 -7.93 0.01 -17.29
C VAL A 17 -7.81 -0.69 -15.94
N HIS A 18 -8.93 -0.90 -15.24
CA HIS A 18 -8.96 -1.51 -13.90
C HIS A 18 -8.93 -3.05 -13.93
N HIS A 19 -8.83 -3.68 -15.11
CA HIS A 19 -8.81 -5.14 -15.27
C HIS A 19 -10.03 -5.82 -14.61
N ARG A 20 -11.23 -5.23 -14.79
CA ARG A 20 -12.48 -5.68 -14.14
C ARG A 20 -13.16 -6.85 -14.86
N GLY A 21 -12.76 -7.18 -16.08
CA GLY A 21 -13.35 -8.24 -16.90
C GLY A 21 -12.75 -9.63 -16.60
N ALA A 22 -13.52 -10.69 -16.88
CA ALA A 22 -13.08 -12.07 -16.68
C ALA A 22 -11.85 -12.46 -17.53
N THR A 23 -11.69 -11.85 -18.71
CA THR A 23 -10.56 -12.07 -19.61
C THR A 23 -9.32 -11.26 -19.24
N THR A 24 -9.47 -10.24 -18.39
CA THR A 24 -8.38 -9.33 -17.97
C THR A 24 -7.81 -9.66 -16.59
N LEU A 25 -8.24 -10.76 -15.97
CA LEU A 25 -7.79 -11.13 -14.63
C LEU A 25 -6.28 -11.36 -14.58
N ILE A 26 -5.67 -10.85 -13.52
CA ILE A 26 -4.27 -11.06 -13.19
C ILE A 26 -4.10 -12.47 -12.59
N LYS A 27 -3.25 -13.27 -13.22
CA LYS A 27 -3.00 -14.67 -12.88
C LYS A 27 -1.58 -14.94 -12.37
N ASN A 28 -0.65 -14.00 -12.56
CA ASN A 28 0.73 -14.15 -12.13
C ASN A 28 1.41 -12.81 -11.76
N LYS A 29 2.61 -12.89 -11.16
CA LYS A 29 3.34 -11.75 -10.58
C LYS A 29 3.73 -10.75 -11.65
N ASN A 30 4.11 -11.26 -12.82
CA ASN A 30 4.50 -10.43 -13.96
C ASN A 30 3.30 -9.66 -14.52
N GLN A 31 2.10 -10.27 -14.56
CA GLN A 31 0.87 -9.56 -14.91
C GLN A 31 0.51 -8.50 -13.85
N ALA A 32 0.68 -8.81 -12.56
CA ALA A 32 0.45 -7.85 -11.50
C ALA A 32 1.36 -6.62 -11.61
N LEU A 33 2.66 -6.84 -11.81
CA LEU A 33 3.62 -5.75 -11.98
C LEU A 33 3.32 -4.92 -13.24
N ARG A 34 2.98 -5.55 -14.37
CA ARG A 34 2.58 -4.82 -15.58
C ARG A 34 1.32 -3.99 -15.37
N PHE A 35 0.33 -4.53 -14.66
CA PHE A 35 -0.87 -3.79 -14.31
C PHE A 35 -0.52 -2.57 -13.46
N ILE A 36 0.25 -2.75 -12.38
CA ILE A 36 0.68 -1.67 -11.47
C ILE A 36 1.44 -0.58 -12.23
N ASN A 37 2.40 -0.96 -13.08
CA ASN A 37 3.17 0.00 -13.88
C ASN A 37 2.28 0.75 -14.89
N ARG A 38 1.29 0.07 -15.48
CA ARG A 38 0.34 0.69 -16.40
C ARG A 38 -0.56 1.72 -15.72
N VAL A 39 -1.07 1.41 -14.52
CA VAL A 39 -2.01 2.31 -13.82
C VAL A 39 -1.30 3.34 -12.94
N GLY A 40 -0.02 3.16 -12.66
CA GLY A 40 0.80 4.01 -11.79
C GLY A 40 0.49 3.85 -10.30
N TYR A 41 -0.79 3.68 -9.96
CA TYR A 41 -1.33 3.56 -8.61
C TYR A 41 -2.55 2.63 -8.58
N CYS A 42 -2.65 1.81 -7.54
CA CYS A 42 -3.89 1.10 -7.21
C CYS A 42 -4.03 0.87 -5.71
N PHE A 43 -5.27 0.75 -5.22
CA PHE A 43 -5.50 0.23 -3.88
C PHE A 43 -5.11 -1.25 -3.82
N ALA A 44 -4.53 -1.68 -2.71
CA ALA A 44 -4.24 -3.10 -2.49
C ALA A 44 -5.52 -3.92 -2.35
N PHE A 45 -6.57 -3.33 -1.76
CA PHE A 45 -7.89 -3.95 -1.52
C PHE A 45 -9.02 -3.15 -2.17
N LYS A 46 -10.23 -3.72 -2.19
CA LYS A 46 -11.43 -3.05 -2.69
C LYS A 46 -11.69 -1.74 -1.92
N SER A 47 -12.07 -0.68 -2.64
CA SER A 47 -12.50 0.59 -2.07
C SER A 47 -13.81 1.04 -2.72
N ASP A 48 -14.94 0.80 -2.03
CA ASP A 48 -16.28 1.14 -2.56
C ASP A 48 -16.57 2.64 -2.56
N SER A 49 -15.74 3.44 -1.88
CA SER A 49 -15.91 4.88 -1.75
C SER A 49 -15.11 5.70 -2.76
N VAL A 50 -14.32 5.06 -3.63
CA VAL A 50 -13.43 5.75 -4.58
C VAL A 50 -13.28 4.92 -5.85
N GLU A 51 -13.55 5.55 -6.98
CA GLU A 51 -13.42 4.96 -8.31
C GLU A 51 -11.98 5.00 -8.81
N LEU A 52 -11.12 4.17 -8.21
CA LEU A 52 -9.71 3.99 -8.59
C LEU A 52 -9.39 2.50 -8.79
N PRO A 53 -8.30 2.16 -9.51
CA PRO A 53 -7.88 0.78 -9.70
C PRO A 53 -7.63 0.07 -8.36
N SER A 54 -7.92 -1.24 -8.32
CA SER A 54 -7.67 -2.08 -7.16
C SER A 54 -7.00 -3.38 -7.59
N LEU A 55 -5.84 -3.68 -7.02
CA LEU A 55 -5.12 -4.94 -7.27
C LEU A 55 -5.99 -6.15 -6.94
N TRP A 56 -6.70 -6.10 -5.81
CA TRP A 56 -7.64 -7.13 -5.42
C TRP A 56 -8.72 -7.37 -6.48
N GLN A 57 -9.34 -6.32 -7.01
CA GLN A 57 -10.38 -6.47 -8.03
C GLN A 57 -9.80 -6.97 -9.35
N ALA A 58 -8.59 -6.55 -9.71
CA ALA A 58 -7.89 -7.02 -10.90
C ALA A 58 -7.48 -8.51 -10.81
N VAL A 59 -7.27 -9.04 -9.60
CA VAL A 59 -7.00 -10.48 -9.37
C VAL A 59 -8.30 -11.28 -9.22
N THR A 60 -9.31 -10.75 -8.52
CA THR A 60 -10.50 -11.53 -8.10
C THR A 60 -11.76 -11.27 -8.93
N GLY A 61 -11.75 -10.27 -9.81
CA GLY A 61 -12.90 -9.82 -10.61
C GLY A 61 -13.79 -8.78 -9.91
N PHE A 62 -14.45 -7.93 -10.71
CA PHE A 62 -15.37 -6.90 -10.25
C PHE A 62 -16.80 -7.44 -10.05
N GLY A 63 -17.56 -6.87 -9.10
CA GLY A 63 -18.99 -7.17 -8.89
C GLY A 63 -19.33 -8.48 -8.17
N LEU A 64 -18.33 -9.26 -7.78
CA LEU A 64 -18.56 -10.52 -7.06
C LEU A 64 -18.58 -10.26 -5.53
N PRO A 65 -19.63 -10.68 -4.80
CA PRO A 65 -19.74 -10.40 -3.36
C PRO A 65 -18.57 -11.01 -2.56
N PRO A 66 -18.12 -10.34 -1.47
CA PRO A 66 -17.23 -10.96 -0.51
C PRO A 66 -17.98 -12.09 0.23
N GLY A 67 -17.52 -13.33 0.10
CA GLY A 67 -18.00 -14.43 0.96
C GLY A 67 -18.94 -15.47 0.34
N HIS A 68 -19.39 -15.33 -0.91
CA HIS A 68 -20.19 -16.38 -1.57
C HIS A 68 -19.56 -16.81 -2.90
N ALA A 69 -18.85 -17.95 -2.87
CA ALA A 69 -18.77 -18.92 -3.97
C ALA A 69 -17.78 -20.03 -3.62
N HIS A 70 -18.25 -21.27 -3.71
CA HIS A 70 -17.44 -22.49 -3.61
C HIS A 70 -16.33 -22.47 -4.69
N HIS A 71 -15.06 -22.60 -4.26
CA HIS A 71 -13.80 -22.81 -5.01
C HIS A 71 -13.79 -22.58 -6.54
N PRO A 72 -13.08 -21.56 -7.05
CA PRO A 72 -11.60 -21.56 -7.14
C PRO A 72 -10.96 -20.25 -6.62
N ARG A 73 -11.63 -19.53 -5.70
CA ARG A 73 -11.18 -18.23 -5.17
C ARG A 73 -10.19 -18.28 -4.02
N LYS A 74 -10.05 -19.39 -3.29
CA LYS A 74 -9.03 -19.50 -2.23
C LYS A 74 -7.61 -19.26 -2.77
N TYR A 75 -7.32 -19.79 -3.96
CA TYR A 75 -6.07 -19.55 -4.67
C TYR A 75 -5.90 -18.07 -5.04
N TYR A 76 -6.89 -17.43 -5.66
CA TYR A 76 -6.79 -16.00 -6.03
C TYR A 76 -6.74 -15.06 -4.83
N LEU A 77 -7.38 -15.45 -3.72
CA LEU A 77 -7.32 -14.74 -2.46
C LEU A 77 -5.91 -14.80 -1.89
N SER A 78 -5.38 -16.00 -1.64
CA SER A 78 -3.99 -16.19 -1.18
C SER A 78 -3.00 -15.51 -2.13
N TYR A 79 -3.27 -15.56 -3.43
CA TYR A 79 -2.44 -14.97 -4.46
C TYR A 79 -2.41 -13.43 -4.43
N ALA A 80 -3.54 -12.77 -4.19
CA ALA A 80 -3.56 -11.32 -4.01
C ALA A 80 -2.77 -10.88 -2.76
N TRP A 81 -2.83 -11.67 -1.68
CA TRP A 81 -2.00 -11.45 -0.48
C TRP A 81 -0.52 -11.70 -0.76
N GLU A 82 -0.21 -12.75 -1.52
CA GLU A 82 1.15 -13.12 -1.90
C GLU A 82 1.80 -12.06 -2.80
N ILE A 83 1.10 -11.56 -3.82
CA ILE A 83 1.59 -10.47 -4.68
C ILE A 83 1.93 -9.22 -3.86
N ARG A 84 1.06 -8.88 -2.90
CA ARG A 84 1.26 -7.74 -2.00
C ARG A 84 2.52 -7.88 -1.15
N ASP A 85 2.98 -9.10 -0.89
CA ASP A 85 4.15 -9.36 -0.06
C ASP A 85 5.42 -9.51 -0.90
N ILE A 86 5.35 -10.27 -2.01
CA ILE A 86 6.50 -10.58 -2.88
C ILE A 86 6.95 -9.35 -3.69
N LEU A 87 6.04 -8.51 -4.18
CA LEU A 87 6.44 -7.37 -5.02
C LEU A 87 7.19 -6.27 -4.25
N PRO A 88 6.75 -5.84 -3.04
CA PRO A 88 7.52 -4.90 -2.24
C PRO A 88 8.83 -5.49 -1.72
N GLU A 89 8.85 -6.79 -1.36
CA GLU A 89 10.08 -7.48 -0.96
C GLU A 89 11.12 -7.47 -2.08
N ALA A 90 10.70 -7.75 -3.31
CA ALA A 90 11.57 -7.66 -4.48
C ALA A 90 11.96 -6.22 -4.86
N GLY A 91 11.50 -5.22 -4.11
CA GLY A 91 11.71 -3.81 -4.41
C GLY A 91 11.10 -3.37 -5.73
N ALA A 92 10.10 -4.09 -6.25
CA ALA A 92 9.51 -3.83 -7.57
C ALA A 92 8.42 -2.73 -7.52
N ILE A 93 7.89 -2.43 -6.34
CA ILE A 93 6.83 -1.46 -6.09
C ILE A 93 7.02 -0.80 -4.73
N TYR A 94 6.33 0.32 -4.50
CA TYR A 94 6.12 0.88 -3.17
C TYR A 94 4.76 0.44 -2.61
N TYR A 95 4.73 -0.01 -1.35
CA TYR A 95 3.50 -0.33 -0.63
C TYR A 95 3.32 0.60 0.58
N GLY A 96 2.16 1.25 0.69
CA GLY A 96 1.91 2.23 1.76
C GLY A 96 0.47 2.75 1.77
N LYS A 97 0.24 3.84 2.51
CA LYS A 97 -1.10 4.42 2.71
C LYS A 97 -1.26 5.79 2.05
N VAL A 98 -0.98 5.89 0.76
CA VAL A 98 -0.77 7.18 0.08
C VAL A 98 -2.05 8.00 -0.08
N ILE A 99 -3.16 7.38 -0.49
CA ILE A 99 -4.45 8.09 -0.68
C ILE A 99 -5.44 7.64 0.38
N ARG A 100 -6.05 8.61 1.09
CA ARG A 100 -7.11 8.39 2.10
C ARG A 100 -6.73 7.39 3.21
N GLY A 101 -5.45 7.24 3.52
CA GLY A 101 -4.97 6.29 4.54
C GLY A 101 -5.23 4.81 4.19
N ARG A 102 -5.55 4.49 2.93
CA ARG A 102 -5.88 3.12 2.51
C ARG A 102 -4.64 2.37 2.04
N PRO A 103 -4.52 1.07 2.32
CA PRO A 103 -3.45 0.24 1.76
C PRO A 103 -3.41 0.31 0.23
N SER A 104 -2.26 0.68 -0.29
CA SER A 104 -2.07 1.07 -1.68
C SER A 104 -0.71 0.62 -2.20
N VAL A 105 -0.64 0.48 -3.52
CA VAL A 105 0.56 0.13 -4.27
C VAL A 105 0.83 1.24 -5.28
N VAL A 106 2.09 1.64 -5.38
CA VAL A 106 2.58 2.63 -6.34
C VAL A 106 3.71 2.01 -7.16
N SER A 107 3.67 2.18 -8.48
CA SER A 107 4.79 1.80 -9.34
C SER A 107 6.01 2.68 -9.05
N LEU A 108 7.21 2.15 -9.24
CA LEU A 108 8.43 2.92 -8.99
C LEU A 108 8.59 4.12 -9.94
N GLU A 109 8.10 3.99 -11.18
CA GLU A 109 8.08 5.11 -12.14
C GLU A 109 7.22 6.27 -11.64
N PHE A 110 6.09 5.98 -10.98
CA PHE A 110 5.19 7.02 -10.47
C PHE A 110 5.53 7.49 -9.06
N LEU A 111 6.37 6.74 -8.33
CA LEU A 111 6.70 7.01 -6.94
C LEU A 111 7.22 8.45 -6.69
N PRO A 112 8.08 9.05 -7.55
CA PRO A 112 8.54 10.42 -7.38
C PRO A 112 7.40 11.44 -7.38
N TYR A 113 6.35 11.24 -8.19
CA TYR A 113 5.21 12.16 -8.24
C TYR A 113 4.40 12.14 -6.93
N PHE A 114 4.21 10.96 -6.34
CA PHE A 114 3.57 10.84 -5.02
C PHE A 114 4.45 11.41 -3.92
N TYR A 115 5.76 11.17 -3.98
CA TYR A 115 6.70 11.69 -3.00
C TYR A 115 6.75 13.23 -3.01
N ALA A 116 6.70 13.86 -4.19
CA ALA A 116 6.67 15.31 -4.32
C ALA A 116 5.48 15.96 -3.58
N LEU A 117 4.33 15.27 -3.50
CA LEU A 117 3.16 15.75 -2.76
C LEU A 117 3.34 15.74 -1.23
N THR A 118 4.41 15.12 -0.71
CA THR A 118 4.71 15.12 0.73
C THR A 118 5.39 16.40 1.20
N GLU A 119 5.88 17.24 0.27
CA GLU A 119 6.69 18.44 0.55
C GLU A 119 8.01 18.16 1.30
N ARG A 120 8.43 16.90 1.35
CA ARG A 120 9.62 16.46 2.07
C ARG A 120 10.86 16.52 1.18
N SER A 121 12.00 16.79 1.82
CA SER A 121 13.28 16.95 1.12
C SER A 121 13.93 15.61 0.74
N GLY A 122 13.53 14.51 1.40
CA GLY A 122 14.21 13.21 1.26
C GLY A 122 15.25 12.94 2.33
N LEU A 123 15.56 13.92 3.18
CA LEU A 123 16.58 13.77 4.21
C LEU A 123 16.06 12.99 5.42
N LYS A 124 16.96 12.25 6.07
CA LYS A 124 16.66 11.48 7.29
C LYS A 124 16.11 12.37 8.42
N GLY A 125 16.46 13.65 8.43
CA GLY A 125 16.05 14.65 9.43
C GLY A 125 14.64 15.24 9.22
N ASP A 126 13.96 14.91 8.12
CA ASP A 126 12.67 15.51 7.80
C ASP A 126 11.62 15.29 8.90
N TYR A 127 11.68 14.15 9.60
CA TYR A 127 10.67 13.83 10.60
C TYR A 127 10.77 14.74 11.84
N GLN A 128 11.97 15.20 12.22
CA GLN A 128 12.12 16.16 13.30
C GLN A 128 11.54 17.52 12.90
N THR A 129 11.86 17.99 11.69
CA THR A 129 11.30 19.25 11.15
C THR A 129 9.78 19.21 11.10
N GLU A 130 9.20 18.12 10.61
CA GLU A 130 7.75 17.96 10.52
C GLU A 130 7.09 17.83 11.89
N TYR A 131 7.75 17.22 12.87
CA TYR A 131 7.30 17.22 14.26
C TYR A 131 7.31 18.64 14.86
N THR A 132 8.40 19.39 14.70
CA THR A 132 8.50 20.78 15.19
C THR A 132 7.44 21.69 14.54
N ARG A 133 7.05 21.43 13.29
CA ARG A 133 5.96 22.12 12.59
C ARG A 133 4.55 21.70 13.03
N GLY A 134 4.43 20.75 13.96
CA GLY A 134 3.14 20.21 14.40
C GLY A 134 2.44 19.31 13.38
N ARG A 135 3.17 18.87 12.34
CA ARG A 135 2.65 17.99 11.26
C ARG A 135 2.96 16.50 11.50
N LEU A 136 3.65 16.17 12.60
CA LEU A 136 3.79 14.81 13.09
C LEU A 136 3.40 14.70 14.57
N SER A 137 2.76 13.59 14.94
CA SER A 137 2.46 13.28 16.33
C SER A 137 3.71 12.89 17.13
N GLY A 138 3.65 13.04 18.46
CA GLY A 138 4.74 12.62 19.34
C GLY A 138 5.03 11.12 19.27
N THR A 139 3.98 10.31 19.08
CA THR A 139 4.12 8.86 18.87
C THR A 139 4.81 8.56 17.53
N ALA A 140 4.41 9.24 16.44
CA ALA A 140 5.06 9.09 15.14
C ALA A 140 6.55 9.49 15.18
N LYS A 141 6.87 10.60 15.85
CA LYS A 141 8.25 11.02 16.08
C LYS A 141 9.03 9.97 16.88
N SER A 142 8.43 9.39 17.92
CA SER A 142 9.07 8.36 18.74
C SER A 142 9.34 7.08 17.95
N ILE A 143 8.43 6.67 17.07
CA ILE A 143 8.66 5.57 16.12
C ILE A 143 9.88 5.88 15.24
N MET A 144 9.93 7.09 14.66
CA MET A 144 11.03 7.50 13.80
C MET A 144 12.36 7.62 14.53
N ASP A 145 12.39 7.99 15.81
CA ASP A 145 13.62 7.99 16.63
C ASP A 145 14.20 6.58 16.82
N VAL A 146 13.34 5.56 16.90
CA VAL A 146 13.80 4.16 16.96
C VAL A 146 14.30 3.72 15.59
N LEU A 147 13.50 3.97 14.55
CA LEU A 147 13.82 3.56 13.18
C LEU A 147 15.04 4.27 12.59
N SER A 148 15.32 5.52 12.99
CA SER A 148 16.51 6.25 12.55
C SER A 148 17.81 5.66 13.09
N LYS A 149 17.74 4.96 14.22
CA LYS A 149 18.88 4.25 14.83
C LYS A 149 18.99 2.81 14.33
N ARG A 150 17.87 2.12 14.17
CA ARG A 150 17.82 0.71 13.74
C ARG A 150 16.60 0.49 12.86
N SER A 151 16.85 0.18 11.59
CA SER A 151 15.82 -0.16 10.60
C SER A 151 16.38 -1.27 9.69
N PRO A 152 15.57 -2.25 9.24
CA PRO A 152 14.16 -2.44 9.58
C PRO A 152 13.94 -2.95 11.02
N GLN A 153 12.69 -2.91 11.51
CA GLN A 153 12.30 -3.43 12.84
C GLN A 153 10.99 -4.22 12.76
N PRO A 154 10.89 -5.39 13.41
CA PRO A 154 9.62 -6.08 13.55
C PRO A 154 8.59 -5.21 14.29
N THR A 155 7.35 -5.19 13.80
CA THR A 155 6.27 -4.38 14.41
C THR A 155 6.08 -4.70 15.90
N LYS A 156 6.24 -5.97 16.29
CA LYS A 156 6.13 -6.40 17.70
C LYS A 156 7.23 -5.80 18.56
N GLU A 157 8.48 -5.80 18.09
CA GLU A 157 9.62 -5.22 18.80
C GLU A 157 9.46 -3.69 18.90
N LEU A 158 9.03 -3.03 17.82
CA LEU A 158 8.79 -1.58 17.81
C LEU A 158 7.69 -1.18 18.81
N LYS A 159 6.58 -1.94 18.88
CA LYS A 159 5.53 -1.76 19.89
C LYS A 159 6.10 -1.93 21.31
N HIS A 160 6.85 -3.00 21.55
CA HIS A 160 7.44 -3.28 22.86
C HIS A 160 8.39 -2.17 23.35
N ILE A 161 9.27 -1.68 22.47
CA ILE A 161 10.20 -0.58 22.79
C ILE A 161 9.44 0.69 23.20
N LEU A 162 8.38 1.04 22.48
CA LEU A 162 7.62 2.27 22.72
C LEU A 162 6.75 2.18 23.97
N SER A 163 6.10 1.04 24.21
CA SER A 163 5.31 0.83 25.43
C SER A 163 6.18 0.84 26.68
N ARG A 164 7.37 0.22 26.66
CA ARG A 164 8.31 0.24 27.80
C ARG A 164 8.75 1.66 28.16
N ASN A 165 8.84 2.55 27.19
CA ASN A 165 9.25 3.95 27.39
C ASN A 165 8.06 4.88 27.70
N GLY A 166 6.85 4.36 27.88
CA GLY A 166 5.64 5.16 28.10
C GLY A 166 5.29 6.07 26.92
N LYS A 167 5.73 5.72 25.70
CA LYS A 167 5.60 6.56 24.49
C LYS A 167 4.39 6.21 23.62
N SER A 168 3.76 5.06 23.81
CA SER A 168 2.49 4.74 23.16
C SER A 168 1.74 3.57 23.83
N ASP A 169 0.43 3.60 23.69
CA ASP A 169 -0.43 2.43 23.78
C ASP A 169 -0.57 1.74 22.40
N GLY A 170 -1.31 0.63 22.33
CA GLY A 170 -1.50 -0.12 21.08
C GLY A 170 -2.25 0.67 20.01
N VAL A 171 -3.29 1.42 20.40
CA VAL A 171 -4.14 2.20 19.48
C VAL A 171 -3.40 3.42 18.92
N GLY A 172 -2.67 4.15 19.78
CA GLY A 172 -1.84 5.27 19.38
C GLY A 172 -0.69 4.85 18.46
N PHE A 173 -0.15 3.65 18.64
CA PHE A 173 0.86 3.10 17.73
C PHE A 173 0.32 2.91 16.31
N ASP A 174 -0.82 2.23 16.16
CA ASP A 174 -1.36 1.91 14.83
C ASP A 174 -1.74 3.19 14.07
N LYS A 175 -2.32 4.19 14.77
CA LYS A 175 -2.56 5.53 14.20
C LYS A 175 -1.27 6.23 13.76
N ALA A 176 -0.21 6.15 14.56
CA ALA A 176 1.07 6.76 14.23
C ALA A 176 1.78 6.06 13.05
N ILE A 177 1.66 4.74 12.92
CA ILE A 177 2.12 4.03 11.71
C ILE A 177 1.33 4.50 10.49
N ASP A 178 0.01 4.62 10.59
CA ASP A 178 -0.83 5.09 9.48
C ASP A 178 -0.46 6.51 9.04
N GLU A 179 -0.22 7.39 9.99
CA GLU A 179 0.30 8.73 9.78
C GLU A 179 1.64 8.71 9.03
N LEU A 180 2.62 7.94 9.53
CA LEU A 180 3.93 7.82 8.90
C LEU A 180 3.87 7.21 7.50
N GLN A 181 3.00 6.22 7.27
CA GLN A 181 2.81 5.60 5.95
C GLN A 181 2.13 6.54 4.95
N THR A 182 1.19 7.37 5.42
CA THR A 182 0.50 8.36 4.59
C THR A 182 1.47 9.45 4.13
N ARG A 183 2.40 9.83 5.00
CA ARG A 183 3.45 10.83 4.70
C ARG A 183 4.75 10.20 4.15
N MET A 184 4.69 8.92 3.79
CA MET A 184 5.78 8.15 3.17
C MET A 184 7.10 8.18 3.97
N PHE A 185 7.04 8.24 5.30
CA PHE A 185 8.21 8.09 6.17
C PHE A 185 8.62 6.64 6.33
N VAL A 186 7.65 5.74 6.34
CA VAL A 186 7.87 4.30 6.52
C VAL A 186 7.07 3.51 5.50
N THR A 187 7.63 2.39 5.08
CA THR A 187 6.93 1.36 4.32
C THR A 187 7.07 0.03 5.05
N LYS A 188 6.15 -0.90 4.79
CA LYS A 188 6.26 -2.26 5.33
C LYS A 188 7.20 -3.05 4.44
N VAL A 189 8.16 -3.71 5.08
CA VAL A 189 9.01 -4.73 4.47
C VAL A 189 8.65 -6.08 5.10
N LEU A 190 8.89 -7.17 4.38
CA LEU A 190 8.80 -8.49 4.98
C LEU A 190 9.88 -8.67 6.05
N GLU A 191 9.57 -9.48 7.05
CA GLU A 191 10.48 -9.81 8.14
C GLU A 191 11.67 -10.60 7.57
N GLN A 192 12.88 -10.01 7.62
CA GLN A 192 14.11 -10.70 7.23
C GLN A 192 14.28 -11.93 8.12
N GLY A 193 14.19 -13.13 7.54
CA GLY A 193 14.25 -14.42 8.26
C GLY A 193 13.12 -15.40 7.92
N ARG A 194 12.08 -14.97 7.19
CA ARG A 194 11.24 -15.92 6.43
C ARG A 194 11.87 -16.14 5.06
N SER A 195 13.02 -16.81 5.02
CA SER A 195 13.47 -17.42 3.77
C SER A 195 12.34 -18.34 3.29
N HIS A 196 11.80 -18.09 2.10
CA HIS A 196 11.14 -19.15 1.33
C HIS A 196 12.23 -20.09 0.79
N ASP A 197 12.97 -20.72 1.71
CA ASP A 197 13.74 -21.92 1.43
C ASP A 197 12.84 -23.09 1.85
N ALA A 198 11.88 -23.43 0.98
CA ALA A 198 11.20 -24.72 1.00
C ALA A 198 10.47 -24.94 -0.34
N GLU A 199 11.04 -25.89 -1.09
CA GLU A 199 10.60 -26.58 -2.31
C GLU A 199 10.65 -25.86 -3.66
#